data_AF-A0A1B1C796-F1
#
_entry.id   AF-A0A1B1C796-F1
#
_cell.length_a   1.000
_cell.length_b   1.000
_cell.length_c   1.000
_cell.angle_alpha   90.00
_cell.angle_beta   90.00
_cell.angle_gamma   90.00
#
_symmetry.space_group_name_H-M   'P 1'
#
loop_
_entity.id
_entity.type
_entity.pdbx_description
1 polymer ?
#
loop_
_entity_poly.entity_id
_entity_poly.type
_entity_poly.pdbx_seq_one_letter_code
_entity_poly.pdbx_strand_id
1 'polypeptide(L)'
;MKWGLVFGAVLAFSGAAHADSIPRYDPPSYCSKVSEVSGGSRTIYNGCLSMEQEAYDTLKSSWSQIAESAKRYCDEVARSSDSSYSILKGCIDMEAKASSSEPEFRY
;
A
#
# COMPACT_ATOMS: atom_id res chain seq x y z
N MET A 1 -7.71 -59.07 -20.85
CA MET A 1 -7.64 -57.81 -21.62
C MET A 1 -8.67 -56.83 -21.08
N LYS A 2 -8.30 -55.54 -21.01
CA LYS A 2 -9.06 -54.35 -20.59
C LYS A 2 -8.96 -53.94 -19.12
N TRP A 3 -7.87 -53.25 -18.81
CA TRP A 3 -7.88 -52.12 -17.88
C TRP A 3 -8.59 -50.96 -18.57
N GLY A 4 -9.66 -50.43 -17.97
CA GLY A 4 -10.40 -49.27 -18.45
C GLY A 4 -10.29 -48.13 -17.45
N LEU A 5 -9.48 -47.13 -17.82
CA LEU A 5 -9.22 -45.86 -17.14
C LEU A 5 -10.43 -45.26 -16.41
N VAL A 6 -10.25 -44.98 -15.11
CA VAL A 6 -11.11 -44.05 -14.36
C VAL A 6 -10.58 -42.64 -14.61
N PHE A 7 -11.34 -41.84 -15.36
CA PHE A 7 -11.07 -40.41 -15.58
C PHE A 7 -11.39 -39.64 -14.29
N GLY A 8 -10.36 -39.33 -13.51
CA GLY A 8 -10.48 -38.41 -12.37
C GLY A 8 -10.61 -36.98 -12.87
N ALA A 9 -11.80 -36.39 -12.71
CA ALA A 9 -12.03 -34.98 -13.00
C ALA A 9 -11.31 -34.12 -11.93
N VAL A 10 -10.16 -33.54 -12.30
CA VAL A 10 -9.47 -32.54 -11.49
C VAL A 10 -10.21 -31.22 -11.63
N LEU A 11 -11.01 -30.85 -10.63
CA LEU A 11 -11.59 -29.52 -10.50
C LEU A 11 -10.47 -28.54 -10.13
N ALA A 12 -9.93 -27.85 -11.13
CA ALA A 12 -9.00 -26.76 -10.91
C ALA A 12 -9.74 -25.58 -10.26
N PHE A 13 -9.46 -25.33 -8.97
CA PHE A 13 -9.95 -24.17 -8.26
C PHE A 13 -9.21 -22.93 -8.80
N SER A 14 -9.83 -22.21 -9.73
CA SER A 14 -9.33 -20.93 -10.22
C SER A 14 -9.51 -19.88 -9.14
N GLY A 15 -8.53 -19.76 -8.24
CA GLY A 15 -8.48 -18.64 -7.30
C GLY A 15 -8.34 -17.32 -8.08
N ALA A 16 -9.20 -16.35 -7.77
CA ALA A 16 -9.10 -15.02 -8.35
C ALA A 16 -7.74 -14.40 -7.96
N ALA A 17 -6.85 -14.24 -8.93
CA ALA A 17 -5.63 -13.45 -8.77
C ALA A 17 -6.05 -11.97 -8.74
N HIS A 18 -6.39 -11.45 -7.57
CA HIS A 18 -6.46 -10.01 -7.38
C HIS A 18 -5.05 -9.47 -7.59
N ALA A 19 -4.91 -8.57 -8.56
CA ALA A 19 -3.65 -7.90 -8.81
C ALA A 19 -3.30 -7.04 -7.59
N ASP A 20 -2.42 -7.56 -6.74
CA ASP A 20 -1.84 -6.89 -5.59
C ASP A 20 -0.82 -5.85 -6.07
N SER A 21 -1.34 -4.73 -6.56
CA SER A 21 -0.55 -3.61 -7.06
C SER A 21 -0.62 -2.42 -6.11
N ILE A 22 0.49 -1.70 -5.99
CA ILE A 22 0.53 -0.43 -5.26
C ILE A 22 -0.51 0.53 -5.85
N PRO A 23 -1.33 1.19 -5.01
CA PRO A 23 -2.32 2.14 -5.48
C PRO A 23 -1.67 3.30 -6.24
N ARG A 24 -2.40 3.82 -7.23
CA ARG A 24 -1.96 4.98 -8.01
C ARG A 24 -2.47 6.26 -7.37
N TYR A 25 -1.53 7.13 -7.02
CA TYR A 25 -1.76 8.47 -6.50
C TYR A 25 -1.22 9.53 -7.46
N ASP A 26 -1.49 10.80 -7.14
CA ASP A 26 -1.01 11.97 -7.87
C ASP A 26 -0.12 12.86 -6.99
N PRO A 27 1.18 12.51 -6.85
CA PRO A 27 2.13 13.30 -6.06
C PRO A 27 2.25 14.77 -6.49
N PRO A 28 2.25 15.13 -7.80
CA PRO A 28 2.19 16.53 -8.22
C PRO A 28 1.03 17.32 -7.60
N SER A 29 -0.19 16.78 -7.62
CA SER A 29 -1.35 17.46 -7.02
C SER A 29 -1.22 17.59 -5.51
N TYR A 30 -0.81 16.53 -4.81
CA TYR A 30 -0.57 16.57 -3.37
C TYR A 30 0.52 17.59 -3.00
N CYS A 31 1.66 17.55 -3.68
CA CYS A 31 2.78 18.45 -3.42
C CYS A 31 2.49 19.90 -3.79
N SER A 32 1.60 20.17 -4.75
CA SER A 32 1.10 21.53 -5.00
C SER A 32 0.45 22.10 -3.74
N LYS A 33 -0.51 21.37 -3.17
CA LYS A 33 -1.22 21.75 -1.93
C LYS A 33 -0.24 21.97 -0.77
N VAL A 34 0.71 21.05 -0.58
CA VAL A 34 1.75 21.17 0.46
C VAL A 34 2.58 22.45 0.26
N SER A 35 2.97 22.76 -0.98
CA SER A 35 3.73 23.97 -1.28
C SER A 35 2.92 25.25 -1.10
N GLU A 36 1.61 25.22 -1.41
CA GLU A 36 0.69 26.36 -1.30
C GLU A 36 0.54 26.82 0.15
N VAL A 37 0.47 25.87 1.10
CA VAL A 37 0.50 26.16 2.55
C VAL A 37 1.77 26.94 2.94
N SER A 38 2.84 26.79 2.17
CA SER A 38 4.12 27.47 2.37
C SER A 38 4.37 28.59 1.35
N GLY A 39 3.30 29.23 0.84
CA GLY A 39 3.38 30.36 -0.08
C GLY A 39 3.79 30.00 -1.52
N GLY A 40 3.60 28.75 -1.93
CA GLY A 40 3.95 28.28 -3.28
C GLY A 40 5.45 28.04 -3.50
N SER A 41 6.19 27.77 -2.42
CA SER A 41 7.64 27.55 -2.48
C SER A 41 8.02 26.38 -3.39
N ARG A 42 8.80 26.67 -4.45
CA ARG A 42 9.29 25.65 -5.38
C ARG A 42 10.22 24.64 -4.70
N THR A 43 11.00 25.08 -3.73
CA THR A 43 11.87 24.20 -2.94
C THR A 43 11.05 23.17 -2.17
N ILE A 44 9.94 23.59 -1.56
CA ILE A 44 9.05 22.70 -0.82
C ILE A 44 8.31 21.75 -1.77
N TYR A 45 7.82 22.25 -2.90
CA TYR A 45 7.22 21.41 -3.93
C TYR A 45 8.18 20.29 -4.40
N ASN A 46 9.41 20.66 -4.78
CA ASN A 46 10.41 19.71 -5.26
C ASN A 46 10.84 18.72 -4.16
N GLY A 47 11.02 19.20 -2.93
CA GLY A 47 11.32 18.34 -1.78
C GLY A 47 10.20 17.35 -1.49
N CYS A 48 8.94 17.80 -1.55
CA CYS A 48 7.78 16.93 -1.43
C CYS A 48 7.76 15.83 -2.50
N LEU A 49 8.01 16.17 -3.77
CA LEU A 49 8.08 15.16 -4.83
C LEU A 49 9.18 14.13 -4.59
N SER A 50 10.36 14.54 -4.09
CA SER A 50 11.42 13.61 -3.73
C SER A 50 10.97 12.63 -2.64
N MET A 51 10.33 13.14 -1.58
CA MET A 51 9.83 12.30 -0.48
C MET A 51 8.75 11.32 -0.95
N GLU A 52 7.82 11.76 -1.80
CA GLU A 52 6.79 10.90 -2.37
C GLU A 52 7.39 9.79 -3.24
N GLN A 53 8.41 10.11 -4.03
CA GLN A 53 9.13 9.12 -4.84
C GLN A 53 9.89 8.11 -3.97
N GLU A 54 10.63 8.56 -2.96
CA GLU A 54 11.34 7.70 -2.02
C GLU A 54 10.38 6.77 -1.26
N ALA A 55 9.22 7.27 -0.85
CA ALA A 55 8.19 6.48 -0.21
C ALA A 55 7.61 5.41 -1.16
N TYR A 56 7.31 5.79 -2.40
CA TYR A 56 6.84 4.85 -3.42
C TYR A 56 7.88 3.77 -3.73
N ASP A 57 9.15 4.13 -3.89
CA ASP A 57 10.22 3.17 -4.20
C ASP A 57 10.44 2.20 -3.04
N THR A 58 10.33 2.68 -1.80
CA THR A 58 10.36 1.83 -0.61
C THR A 58 9.20 0.84 -0.63
N LEU A 59 7.97 1.32 -0.81
CA LEU A 59 6.78 0.46 -0.92
C LEU A 59 6.93 -0.56 -2.05
N LYS A 60 7.44 -0.16 -3.21
CA LYS A 60 7.68 -1.03 -4.37
C LYS A 60 8.60 -2.20 -4.03
N SER A 61 9.63 -1.97 -3.22
CA SER A 61 10.58 -3.02 -2.83
C SER A 61 9.99 -4.06 -1.88
N SER A 62 9.00 -3.69 -1.05
CA SER A 62 8.45 -4.55 0.01
C SER A 62 6.98 -4.89 -0.15
N TRP A 63 6.30 -4.40 -1.20
CA TRP A 63 4.84 -4.48 -1.35
C TRP A 63 4.29 -5.89 -1.15
N SER A 64 4.89 -6.86 -1.83
CA SER A 64 4.48 -8.28 -1.77
C SER A 64 4.57 -8.92 -0.37
N GLN A 65 5.31 -8.30 0.56
CA GLN A 65 5.53 -8.81 1.91
C GLN A 65 4.55 -8.22 2.94
N ILE A 66 3.82 -7.16 2.57
CA ILE A 66 2.87 -6.50 3.46
C ILE A 66 1.55 -7.30 3.46
N ALA A 67 0.94 -7.44 4.64
CA ALA A 67 -0.36 -8.11 4.76
C ALA A 67 -1.44 -7.36 3.99
N GLU A 68 -2.30 -8.10 3.27
CA GLU A 68 -3.40 -7.52 2.47
C GLU A 68 -4.35 -6.63 3.28
N SER A 69 -4.59 -6.97 4.55
CA SER A 69 -5.40 -6.14 5.45
C SER A 69 -4.77 -4.77 5.69
N ALA A 70 -3.46 -4.72 5.94
CA ALA A 70 -2.71 -3.49 6.14
C ALA A 70 -2.64 -2.65 4.85
N LYS A 71 -2.43 -3.29 3.69
CA LYS A 71 -2.47 -2.59 2.39
C LYS A 71 -3.80 -1.89 2.17
N ARG A 72 -4.91 -2.61 2.37
CA ARG A 72 -6.26 -2.06 2.18
C ARG A 72 -6.56 -0.92 3.16
N TYR A 73 -6.31 -1.15 4.46
CA TYR A 73 -6.55 -0.13 5.49
C TYR A 73 -5.70 1.12 5.24
N CYS A 74 -4.41 0.96 4.96
CA CYS A 74 -3.54 2.10 4.76
C CYS A 74 -3.75 2.82 3.41
N ASP A 75 -4.24 2.15 2.36
CA ASP A 75 -4.73 2.82 1.15
C ASP A 75 -5.95 3.70 1.48
N GLU A 76 -6.90 3.22 2.28
CA GLU A 76 -8.04 4.01 2.74
C GLU A 76 -7.60 5.24 3.56
N VAL A 77 -6.68 5.04 4.52
CA VAL A 77 -6.09 6.13 5.32
C VAL A 77 -5.43 7.17 4.41
N ALA A 78 -4.57 6.74 3.49
CA ALA A 78 -3.88 7.65 2.59
C ALA A 78 -4.87 8.38 1.66
N ARG A 79 -5.89 7.71 1.11
CA ARG A 79 -6.92 8.34 0.27
C ARG A 79 -7.74 9.37 1.01
N SER A 80 -8.03 9.14 2.30
CA SER A 80 -8.73 10.12 3.15
C SER A 80 -7.86 11.35 3.46
N SER A 81 -6.55 11.25 3.26
CA SER A 81 -5.54 12.26 3.56
C SER A 81 -4.79 12.72 2.28
N ASP A 82 -5.54 13.12 1.25
CA ASP A 82 -5.01 13.64 -0.02
C ASP A 82 -4.19 12.67 -0.90
N SER A 83 -4.24 11.35 -0.62
CA SER A 83 -3.61 10.31 -1.45
C SER A 83 -2.08 10.47 -1.59
N SER A 84 -1.35 10.43 -0.47
CA SER A 84 0.12 10.51 -0.43
C SER A 84 0.77 9.14 -0.20
N TYR A 85 1.85 8.86 -0.93
CA TYR A 85 2.70 7.68 -0.74
C TYR A 85 3.44 7.74 0.60
N SER A 86 3.86 8.93 1.04
CA SER A 86 4.48 9.11 2.36
C SER A 86 3.51 8.72 3.48
N ILE A 87 2.22 9.07 3.36
CA ILE A 87 1.18 8.69 4.32
C ILE A 87 0.92 7.19 4.28
N LEU A 88 0.77 6.60 3.08
CA LEU A 88 0.59 5.16 2.91
C LEU A 88 1.73 4.38 3.57
N LYS A 89 2.98 4.74 3.28
CA LYS A 89 4.16 4.13 3.87
C LYS A 89 4.18 4.29 5.40
N GLY A 90 3.93 5.50 5.90
CA GLY A 90 3.91 5.76 7.34
C GLY A 90 2.86 4.91 8.06
N CYS A 91 1.66 4.78 7.50
CA CYS A 91 0.62 3.90 8.03
C CYS A 91 1.09 2.43 8.07
N ILE A 92 1.66 1.92 6.97
CA ILE A 92 2.16 0.54 6.92
C ILE A 92 3.26 0.30 7.95
N ASP A 93 4.18 1.25 8.12
CA ASP A 93 5.24 1.17 9.14
C ASP A 93 4.66 1.14 10.56
N MET A 94 3.55 1.85 10.82
CA MET A 94 2.85 1.83 12.10
C MET A 94 2.10 0.52 12.33
N GLU A 95 1.38 0.01 11.33
CA GLU A 95 0.69 -1.28 11.40
C GLU A 95 1.67 -2.44 11.62
N ALA A 96 2.83 -2.40 10.92
CA ALA A 96 3.89 -3.38 11.12
C ALA A 96 4.40 -3.37 12.56
N LYS A 97 4.59 -2.18 13.16
CA LYS A 97 5.00 -2.05 14.57
C LYS A 97 3.91 -2.52 15.54
N ALA A 98 2.66 -2.10 15.33
CA ALA A 98 1.53 -2.49 16.19
C ALA A 98 1.29 -4.01 16.16
N SER A 99 1.48 -4.66 15.01
CA SER A 99 1.40 -6.12 14.90
C SER A 99 2.43 -6.87 15.77
N SER A 100 3.50 -6.19 16.20
CA SER A 100 4.55 -6.76 17.06
C SER A 100 4.32 -6.53 18.56
N SER A 101 3.37 -5.68 18.94
CA SER A 101 3.06 -5.39 20.34
C SER A 101 1.64 -4.86 20.56
N GLU A 102 0.84 -5.60 21.32
CA GLU A 102 -0.49 -5.16 21.76
C GLU A 102 -0.42 -4.69 23.22
N PRO A 103 -0.74 -3.42 23.53
CA PRO A 103 -0.80 -2.95 24.90
C PRO A 103 -2.03 -3.50 25.62
N GLU A 104 -1.90 -3.84 26.91
CA GLU A 104 -3.05 -4.14 27.76
C GLU A 104 -3.83 -2.87 28.09
N PHE A 105 -5.14 -2.87 27.82
CA PHE A 105 -6.05 -1.82 28.27
C PHE A 105 -6.27 -1.91 29.79
N ARG A 106 -6.06 -0.82 30.53
CA ARG A 106 -6.23 -0.73 31.99
C ARG A 106 -7.15 0.44 32.34
N TYR A 107 -8.03 0.24 33.32
CA TYR A 107 -9.00 1.22 33.85
C TYR A 107 -8.52 1.86 35.15
#